data_AF-A0A832MER8-F1
#
_entry.id   AF-A0A832MER8-F1
#
_cell.length_a   1.000
_cell.length_b   1.000
_cell.length_c   1.000
_cell.angle_alpha   90.00
_cell.angle_beta   90.00
_cell.angle_gamma   90.00
#
_symmetry.space_group_name_H-M   'P 1'
#
loop_
_entity.id
_entity.type
_entity.pdbx_description
1 polymer ?
#
loop_
_entity_poly.entity_id
_entity_poly.type
_entity_poly.pdbx_seq_one_letter_code
_entity_poly.pdbx_strand_id
1 'polypeptide(L)'
;MSAVVTRNSYGCQVLNTARVLFLDVDFSEKLEKPGFLARLFGGGSAKSDPMSKLLALVEKWMRQNPEWGLRVYRTKAGARLMATHDVFDPVQVGNDPAWMSNWGVDPLYLRLCRVQKCFRARLTPKFWRCNVDKPPVRWPFENTAAETAFKDWQRRYENASRSFSVCRLLNTYGNTRLHPEVEPVLRLHDEATGALGTLPLA
;
A
#
# COMPACT_ATOMS: atom_id res chain seq x y z
N MET A 1 2.00 21.38 1.76
CA MET A 1 1.70 19.93 1.64
C MET A 1 1.30 19.64 0.20
N SER A 2 2.07 18.83 -0.54
CA SER A 2 1.72 18.43 -1.92
C SER A 2 1.13 17.02 -1.92
N ALA A 3 -0.07 16.90 -1.34
CA ALA A 3 -0.81 15.65 -1.31
C ALA A 3 -2.30 15.88 -1.56
N VAL A 4 -2.92 15.01 -2.34
CA VAL A 4 -4.34 15.05 -2.70
C VAL A 4 -4.95 13.66 -2.51
N VAL A 5 -6.07 13.60 -1.81
CA VAL A 5 -6.88 12.38 -1.70
C VAL A 5 -7.87 12.34 -2.85
N THR A 6 -7.78 11.30 -3.66
CA THR A 6 -8.73 11.03 -4.76
C THR A 6 -9.48 9.74 -4.51
N ARG A 7 -10.48 9.44 -5.34
CA ARG A 7 -11.19 8.16 -5.32
C ARG A 7 -10.91 7.40 -6.61
N ASN A 8 -10.52 6.13 -6.50
CA ASN A 8 -10.31 5.29 -7.69
C ASN A 8 -11.64 4.67 -8.19
N SER A 9 -11.58 3.92 -9.28
CA SER A 9 -12.75 3.25 -9.88
C SER A 9 -13.39 2.17 -9.01
N TYR A 10 -12.72 1.72 -7.94
CA TYR A 10 -13.28 0.82 -6.93
C TYR A 10 -13.96 1.56 -5.78
N GLY A 11 -13.95 2.90 -5.80
CA GLY A 11 -14.46 3.73 -4.72
C GLY A 11 -13.52 3.88 -3.53
N CYS A 12 -12.30 3.34 -3.56
CA CYS A 12 -11.33 3.52 -2.47
C CYS A 12 -10.77 4.94 -2.48
N GLN A 13 -10.57 5.52 -1.31
CA GLN A 13 -9.76 6.72 -1.15
C GLN A 13 -8.28 6.37 -1.35
N VAL A 14 -7.60 7.20 -2.14
CA VAL A 14 -6.18 7.03 -2.48
C VAL A 14 -5.49 8.36 -2.27
N LEU A 15 -4.53 8.38 -1.36
CA LEU A 15 -3.57 9.45 -1.18
C LEU A 15 -2.62 9.45 -2.38
N ASN A 16 -2.46 10.61 -3.02
CA ASN A 16 -1.49 10.84 -4.07
C ASN A 16 -0.56 11.96 -3.60
N THR A 17 0.74 11.74 -3.71
CA THR A 17 1.76 12.68 -3.23
C THR A 17 2.80 12.86 -4.33
N ALA A 18 3.24 14.09 -4.55
CA ALA A 18 4.21 14.39 -5.60
C ALA A 18 5.59 13.78 -5.30
N ARG A 19 5.98 13.67 -4.01
CA ARG A 19 7.37 13.33 -3.65
C ARG A 19 7.56 12.42 -2.43
N VAL A 20 6.56 12.24 -1.59
CA VAL A 20 6.64 11.33 -0.42
C VAL A 20 6.53 9.90 -0.90
N LEU A 21 7.62 9.15 -0.78
CA LEU A 21 7.76 7.79 -1.27
C LEU A 21 6.92 6.81 -0.44
N PHE A 22 5.99 6.15 -1.11
CA PHE A 22 5.36 4.91 -0.66
C PHE A 22 5.79 3.77 -1.59
N LEU A 23 5.89 2.55 -1.06
CA LEU A 23 6.11 1.34 -1.84
C LEU A 23 5.15 0.26 -1.33
N ASP A 24 4.21 -0.18 -2.17
CA ASP A 24 3.32 -1.31 -1.87
C ASP A 24 4.00 -2.62 -2.34
N VAL A 25 4.23 -3.53 -1.40
CA VAL A 25 4.79 -4.87 -1.64
C VAL A 25 3.65 -5.87 -1.45
N ASP A 26 3.30 -6.63 -2.48
CA ASP A 26 2.24 -7.64 -2.40
C ASP A 26 2.86 -9.02 -2.14
N PHE A 27 2.36 -9.73 -1.13
CA PHE A 27 2.83 -11.10 -0.81
C PHE A 27 1.99 -12.16 -1.47
N SER A 28 0.93 -11.80 -2.19
CA SER A 28 0.29 -12.70 -3.13
C SER A 28 1.20 -12.89 -4.35
N GLU A 29 2.33 -13.59 -4.13
CA GLU A 29 2.93 -14.35 -5.20
C GLU A 29 1.84 -15.26 -5.76
N LYS A 30 1.70 -15.22 -7.09
CA LYS A 30 0.88 -16.13 -7.88
C LYS A 30 0.88 -17.50 -7.20
N LEU A 31 -0.30 -18.00 -6.84
CA LEU A 31 -0.50 -19.42 -6.60
C LEU A 31 -0.11 -20.14 -7.90
N GLU A 32 1.18 -20.40 -8.11
CA GLU A 32 1.57 -21.53 -8.93
C GLU A 32 0.95 -22.73 -8.22
N LYS A 33 -0.14 -23.24 -8.80
CA LYS A 33 -0.76 -24.47 -8.34
C LYS A 33 0.38 -25.48 -8.20
N PRO A 34 0.64 -26.04 -7.01
CA PRO A 34 1.74 -26.97 -6.85
C PRO A 34 1.51 -28.11 -7.85
N GLY A 35 2.41 -28.23 -8.82
CA GLY A 35 2.37 -29.31 -9.79
C GLY A 35 2.33 -30.65 -9.05
N PHE A 36 1.61 -31.62 -9.61
CA PHE A 36 1.38 -32.94 -9.01
C PHE A 36 2.68 -33.62 -8.51
N LEU A 37 3.83 -33.30 -9.11
CA LEU A 37 5.17 -33.79 -8.75
C LEU A 37 5.76 -33.17 -7.46
N ALA A 38 5.40 -31.93 -7.11
CA ALA A 38 5.92 -31.27 -5.90
C ALA A 38 5.39 -31.90 -4.60
N ARG A 39 4.25 -32.61 -4.67
CA ARG A 39 3.68 -33.38 -3.55
C ARG A 39 4.45 -34.68 -3.26
N LEU A 40 5.23 -35.17 -4.21
CA LEU A 40 5.94 -36.46 -4.10
C LEU A 40 7.37 -36.35 -3.55
N PHE A 41 7.94 -35.14 -3.47
CA PHE A 41 9.34 -34.92 -3.05
C PHE A 41 9.52 -33.84 -1.96
N GLY A 42 8.47 -33.53 -1.19
CA GLY A 42 8.45 -32.39 -0.27
C GLY A 42 9.15 -32.61 1.07
N GLY A 43 10.48 -32.65 1.08
CA GLY A 43 11.28 -32.43 2.28
C GLY A 43 11.02 -31.03 2.84
N GLY A 44 10.48 -30.95 4.06
CA GLY A 44 10.02 -29.71 4.68
C GLY A 44 11.17 -28.78 5.09
N SER A 45 11.54 -27.86 4.21
CA SER A 45 12.09 -26.58 4.67
C SER A 45 10.92 -25.68 5.07
N ALA A 46 10.95 -25.15 6.29
CA ALA A 46 9.99 -24.14 6.72
C ALA A 46 10.11 -22.95 5.76
N LYS A 47 9.16 -22.81 4.83
CA LYS A 47 9.11 -21.65 3.92
C LYS A 47 9.06 -20.41 4.80
N SER A 48 10.13 -19.61 4.79
CA SER A 48 10.14 -18.37 5.58
C SER A 48 9.02 -17.45 5.09
N ASP A 49 8.26 -16.94 6.05
CA ASP A 49 7.13 -16.05 5.81
C ASP A 49 7.59 -14.83 4.98
N PRO A 50 6.85 -14.44 3.92
CA PRO A 50 7.22 -13.29 3.09
C PRO A 50 7.45 -11.99 3.87
N MET A 51 6.76 -11.77 4.99
CA MET A 51 7.03 -10.59 5.83
C MET A 51 8.44 -10.67 6.44
N SER A 52 8.81 -11.80 7.02
CA SER A 52 10.15 -11.98 7.60
C SER A 52 11.26 -11.78 6.55
N LYS A 53 11.05 -12.23 5.31
CA LYS A 53 11.99 -11.96 4.21
C LYS A 53 12.10 -10.47 3.92
N LEU A 54 10.98 -9.75 3.82
CA LEU A 54 10.97 -8.32 3.59
C LEU A 54 11.66 -7.55 4.72
N LEU A 55 11.39 -7.91 5.98
CA LEU A 55 12.03 -7.26 7.13
C LEU A 55 13.55 -7.48 7.14
N ALA A 56 14.03 -8.68 6.80
CA ALA A 56 15.46 -8.94 6.66
C ALA A 56 16.11 -8.12 5.52
N LEU A 57 15.39 -7.90 4.41
CA LEU A 57 15.83 -7.03 3.32
C LEU A 57 15.90 -5.56 3.78
N VAL A 58 14.89 -5.08 4.51
CA VAL A 58 14.88 -3.74 5.12
C VAL A 58 16.09 -3.59 6.04
N GLU A 59 16.32 -4.50 6.97
CA GLU A 59 17.45 -4.45 7.91
C GLU A 59 18.80 -4.44 7.20
N LYS A 60 18.96 -5.26 6.15
CA LYS A 60 20.17 -5.24 5.32
C LYS A 60 20.37 -3.88 4.65
N TRP A 61 19.33 -3.32 4.04
CA TRP A 61 19.40 -2.01 3.41
C TRP A 61 19.75 -0.91 4.39
N MET A 62 19.11 -0.90 5.57
CA MET A 62 19.36 0.13 6.59
C MET A 62 20.81 0.12 7.10
N ARG A 63 21.46 -1.05 7.15
CA ARG A 63 22.90 -1.14 7.46
C ARG A 63 23.79 -0.55 6.37
N GLN A 64 23.35 -0.63 5.11
CA GLN A 64 24.12 -0.15 3.95
C GLN A 64 23.84 1.33 3.64
N ASN A 65 22.73 1.87 4.13
CA ASN A 65 22.24 3.22 3.84
C ASN A 65 21.78 3.90 5.15
N PRO A 66 22.71 4.24 6.06
CA PRO A 66 22.39 4.74 7.41
C PRO A 66 21.67 6.10 7.41
N GLU A 67 21.70 6.83 6.29
CA GLU A 67 20.96 8.08 6.09
C GLU A 67 19.45 7.85 5.96
N TRP A 68 19.01 6.64 5.62
CA TRP A 68 17.60 6.32 5.42
C TRP A 68 16.84 6.24 6.74
N GLY A 69 15.68 6.90 6.77
CA GLY A 69 14.58 6.62 7.68
C GLY A 69 13.43 5.95 6.91
N LEU A 70 12.86 4.88 7.48
CA LEU A 70 11.80 4.09 6.85
C LEU A 70 10.77 3.60 7.87
N ARG A 71 9.48 3.72 7.54
CA ARG A 71 8.39 3.01 8.24
C ARG A 71 7.90 1.82 7.43
N VAL A 72 7.68 0.70 8.12
CA VAL A 72 7.17 -0.54 7.53
C VAL A 72 5.81 -0.85 8.13
N TYR A 73 4.81 -1.07 7.27
CA TYR A 73 3.44 -1.36 7.66
C TYR A 73 3.00 -2.73 7.11
N ARG A 74 2.29 -3.52 7.91
CA ARG A 74 1.56 -4.70 7.45
C ARG A 74 0.28 -4.26 6.77
N THR A 75 -0.01 -4.75 5.56
CA THR A 75 -1.34 -4.65 4.93
C THR A 75 -2.02 -6.02 4.94
N LYS A 76 -3.31 -6.07 4.56
CA LYS A 76 -4.03 -7.35 4.47
C LYS A 76 -3.42 -8.35 3.48
N ALA A 77 -2.75 -7.89 2.42
CA ALA A 77 -2.18 -8.75 1.38
C ALA A 77 -0.64 -8.69 1.30
N GLY A 78 0.02 -7.85 2.10
CA GLY A 78 1.45 -7.66 1.96
C GLY A 78 2.01 -6.65 2.95
N ALA A 79 2.81 -5.72 2.45
CA ALA A 79 3.40 -4.62 3.21
C ALA A 79 3.30 -3.30 2.46
N ARG A 80 3.48 -2.22 3.21
CA ARG A 80 3.71 -0.88 2.67
C ARG A 80 4.96 -0.33 3.34
N LEU A 81 5.85 0.27 2.55
CA LEU A 81 7.01 1.00 3.04
C LEU A 81 6.81 2.50 2.81
N MET A 82 7.32 3.32 3.71
CA MET A 82 7.32 4.78 3.57
C MET A 82 8.65 5.36 4.00
N ALA A 83 9.35 6.07 3.11
CA ALA A 83 10.56 6.78 3.48
C ALA A 83 10.20 8.03 4.30
N THR A 84 10.94 8.28 5.38
CA THR A 84 10.66 9.39 6.30
C THR A 84 11.66 10.54 6.25
N HIS A 85 12.88 10.25 5.82
CA HIS A 85 14.03 11.14 5.92
C HIS A 85 14.17 12.14 4.77
N ASP A 86 13.60 11.84 3.60
CA ASP A 86 13.75 12.66 2.38
C ASP A 86 12.54 12.48 1.43
N VAL A 87 12.58 13.22 0.32
CA VAL A 87 11.59 13.25 -0.77
C VAL A 87 12.19 12.71 -2.08
N PHE A 88 11.37 12.06 -2.89
CA PHE A 88 11.82 11.29 -4.05
C PHE A 88 11.10 11.73 -5.33
N ASP A 89 11.72 11.49 -6.49
CA ASP A 89 11.07 11.63 -7.79
C ASP A 89 10.33 10.33 -8.16
N PRO A 90 8.99 10.34 -8.33
CA PRO A 90 8.22 9.16 -8.71
C PRO A 90 8.55 8.62 -10.11
N VAL A 91 9.07 9.44 -11.02
CA VAL A 91 9.52 9.01 -12.35
C VAL A 91 10.82 8.23 -12.24
N GLN A 92 11.77 8.72 -11.44
CA GLN A 92 13.04 8.02 -11.18
C GLN A 92 12.79 6.69 -10.47
N VAL A 93 12.02 6.69 -9.38
CA VAL A 93 11.67 5.46 -8.65
C VAL A 93 10.91 4.48 -9.55
N GLY A 94 9.94 4.97 -10.33
CA GLY A 94 9.15 4.12 -11.23
C GLY A 94 9.91 3.56 -12.43
N ASN A 95 11.12 4.08 -12.73
CA ASN A 95 12.00 3.56 -13.77
C ASN A 95 13.07 2.59 -13.25
N ASP A 96 13.30 2.55 -11.93
CA ASP A 96 14.32 1.70 -11.33
C ASP A 96 13.80 0.27 -11.13
N PRO A 97 14.30 -0.73 -11.91
CA PRO A 97 13.86 -2.11 -11.80
C PRO A 97 14.26 -2.76 -10.47
N ALA A 98 15.22 -2.19 -9.72
CA ALA A 98 15.70 -2.75 -8.45
C ALA A 98 14.58 -2.83 -7.40
N TRP A 99 13.60 -1.92 -7.43
CA TRP A 99 12.43 -1.98 -6.55
C TRP A 99 11.58 -3.22 -6.78
N MET A 100 11.48 -3.68 -8.03
CA MET A 100 10.81 -4.94 -8.32
C MET A 100 11.71 -6.13 -8.00
N SER A 101 12.92 -6.17 -8.56
CA SER A 101 13.78 -7.36 -8.49
C SER A 101 14.30 -7.66 -7.09
N ASN A 102 14.53 -6.62 -6.28
CA ASN A 102 15.18 -6.77 -4.97
C ASN A 102 14.18 -6.63 -3.81
N TRP A 103 13.08 -5.89 -3.99
CA TRP A 103 12.14 -5.57 -2.92
C TRP A 103 10.73 -6.13 -3.11
N GLY A 104 10.43 -6.70 -4.29
CA GLY A 104 9.11 -7.27 -4.58
C GLY A 104 8.00 -6.22 -4.69
N VAL A 105 8.32 -4.98 -5.03
CA VAL A 105 7.32 -3.92 -5.24
C VAL A 105 6.45 -4.25 -6.45
N ASP A 106 5.14 -4.01 -6.35
CA ASP A 106 4.18 -4.29 -7.42
C ASP A 106 4.57 -3.58 -8.74
N PRO A 107 4.77 -4.31 -9.86
CA PRO A 107 5.13 -3.72 -11.15
C PRO A 107 4.07 -2.73 -11.68
N LEU A 108 2.78 -2.99 -11.39
CA LEU A 108 1.71 -2.07 -11.75
C LEU A 108 1.80 -0.79 -10.92
N TYR A 109 2.15 -0.90 -9.64
CA TYR A 109 2.37 0.25 -8.78
C TYR A 109 3.49 1.16 -9.30
N LEU A 110 4.67 0.59 -9.62
CA LEU A 110 5.79 1.35 -10.17
C LEU A 110 5.44 2.04 -11.49
N ARG A 111 4.73 1.32 -12.38
CA ARG A 111 4.24 1.88 -13.64
C ARG A 111 3.31 3.07 -13.41
N LEU A 112 2.37 2.95 -12.48
CA LEU A 112 1.44 4.03 -12.14
C LEU A 112 2.19 5.23 -11.59
N CYS A 113 3.17 5.02 -10.70
CA CYS A 113 3.97 6.12 -10.15
C CYS A 113 4.69 6.90 -11.24
N ARG A 114 5.30 6.18 -12.19
CA ARG A 114 5.99 6.79 -13.33
C ARG A 114 5.03 7.58 -14.23
N VAL A 115 3.95 6.96 -14.68
CA VAL A 115 3.05 7.55 -15.69
C VAL A 115 2.28 8.74 -15.10
N GLN A 116 1.90 8.66 -13.84
CA GLN A 116 1.10 9.68 -13.17
C GLN A 116 1.94 10.70 -12.39
N LYS A 117 3.26 10.49 -12.34
CA LYS A 117 4.23 11.39 -11.69
C LYS A 117 3.87 11.65 -10.23
N CYS A 118 3.42 10.62 -9.52
CA CYS A 118 3.08 10.70 -8.09
C CYS A 118 3.21 9.33 -7.41
N PHE A 119 3.51 9.32 -6.12
CA PHE A 119 3.38 8.12 -5.30
C PHE A 119 1.95 7.99 -4.78
N ARG A 120 1.53 6.74 -4.48
CA ARG A 120 0.14 6.44 -4.15
C ARG A 120 0.03 5.54 -2.93
N ALA A 121 -0.94 5.80 -2.07
CA ALA A 121 -1.27 4.95 -0.94
C ALA A 121 -2.80 4.86 -0.78
N ARG A 122 -3.36 3.65 -0.72
CA ARG A 122 -4.80 3.50 -0.39
C ARG A 122 -5.02 3.88 1.08
N LEU A 123 -6.02 4.72 1.32
CA LEU A 123 -6.45 5.18 2.65
C LEU A 123 -7.69 4.43 3.16
N THR A 124 -8.43 3.75 2.29
CA THR A 124 -9.54 2.87 2.68
C THR A 124 -9.37 1.45 2.11
N PRO A 125 -9.95 0.43 2.76
CA PRO A 125 -9.89 -0.95 2.27
C PRO A 125 -10.55 -1.13 0.91
N LYS A 126 -10.31 -2.26 0.25
CA LYS A 126 -11.10 -2.64 -0.94
C LYS A 126 -12.49 -3.07 -0.50
N PHE A 127 -13.55 -2.69 -1.21
CA PHE A 127 -14.96 -2.92 -0.80
C PHE A 127 -15.25 -4.39 -0.42
N TRP A 128 -14.67 -5.34 -1.16
CA TRP A 128 -14.88 -6.77 -0.94
C TRP A 128 -14.20 -7.30 0.33
N ARG A 129 -13.21 -6.58 0.87
CA ARG A 129 -12.60 -6.90 2.17
C ARG A 129 -13.44 -6.41 3.35
N CYS A 130 -14.39 -5.50 3.09
CA CYS A 130 -15.38 -5.02 4.04
C CYS A 130 -16.74 -5.72 3.90
N ASN A 131 -16.84 -6.78 3.08
CA ASN A 131 -18.09 -7.46 2.75
C ASN A 131 -19.19 -6.53 2.20
N VAL A 132 -18.79 -5.56 1.37
CA VAL A 132 -19.71 -4.67 0.64
C VAL A 132 -19.67 -5.06 -0.83
N ASP A 133 -20.78 -4.91 -1.56
CA ASP A 133 -20.81 -5.16 -3.01
C ASP A 133 -19.97 -4.14 -3.79
N LYS A 134 -19.70 -4.45 -5.06
CA LYS A 134 -19.04 -3.51 -5.98
C LYS A 134 -19.88 -2.23 -6.17
N PRO A 135 -19.25 -1.08 -6.48
CA PRO A 135 -19.99 0.14 -6.79
C PRO A 135 -20.95 -0.09 -7.94
N PRO A 136 -22.21 0.38 -7.84
CA PRO A 136 -23.26 0.09 -8.82
C PRO A 136 -23.01 0.78 -10.17
N VAL A 137 -22.30 1.91 -10.15
CA VAL A 137 -21.94 2.70 -11.33
C VAL A 137 -20.50 3.20 -11.22
N ARG A 138 -19.90 3.63 -12.33
CA ARG A 138 -18.57 4.24 -12.39
C ARG A 138 -18.68 5.69 -12.85
N TRP A 139 -17.69 6.50 -12.49
CA TRP A 139 -17.55 7.86 -13.03
C TRP A 139 -17.02 7.81 -14.49
N PRO A 140 -17.47 8.71 -15.40
CA PRO A 140 -18.46 9.78 -15.22
C PRO A 140 -19.90 9.26 -15.04
N PHE A 141 -20.69 9.90 -14.17
CA PHE A 141 -22.09 9.54 -13.96
C PHE A 141 -22.95 10.03 -15.13
N GLU A 142 -23.78 9.15 -15.68
CA GLU A 142 -24.64 9.45 -16.83
C GLU A 142 -25.78 10.41 -16.48
N ASN A 143 -26.29 10.34 -15.25
CA ASN A 143 -27.41 11.14 -14.77
C ASN A 143 -27.39 11.24 -13.22
N THR A 144 -28.28 12.08 -12.68
CA THR A 144 -28.42 12.30 -11.24
C THR A 144 -28.81 11.02 -10.47
N ALA A 145 -29.56 10.10 -11.08
CA ALA A 145 -29.92 8.84 -10.43
C ALA A 145 -28.69 7.93 -10.23
N ALA A 146 -27.81 7.86 -11.23
CA ALA A 146 -26.53 7.15 -11.13
C ALA A 146 -25.63 7.77 -10.05
N GLU A 147 -25.53 9.10 -10.00
CA GLU A 147 -24.80 9.81 -8.94
C GLU A 147 -25.33 9.49 -7.54
N THR A 148 -26.65 9.54 -7.36
CA THR A 148 -27.31 9.20 -6.08
C THR A 148 -27.04 7.75 -5.69
N ALA A 149 -27.19 6.80 -6.62
CA ALA A 149 -26.90 5.39 -6.37
C ALA A 149 -25.44 5.15 -5.94
N PHE A 150 -24.49 5.86 -6.55
CA PHE A 150 -23.09 5.82 -6.14
C PHE A 150 -22.89 6.40 -4.74
N LYS A 151 -23.47 7.56 -4.43
CA LYS A 151 -23.37 8.20 -3.11
C LYS A 151 -23.95 7.31 -2.00
N ASP A 152 -25.06 6.64 -2.26
CA ASP A 152 -25.70 5.73 -1.32
C ASP A 152 -24.84 4.49 -1.06
N TRP A 153 -24.28 3.91 -2.13
CA TRP A 153 -23.28 2.85 -2.01
C TRP A 153 -22.03 3.33 -1.24
N GLN A 154 -21.52 4.52 -1.54
CA GLN A 154 -20.34 5.10 -0.92
C GLN A 154 -20.53 5.25 0.59
N ARG A 155 -21.69 5.76 1.05
CA ARG A 155 -21.99 5.87 2.48
C ARG A 155 -21.97 4.52 3.19
N ARG A 156 -22.56 3.49 2.59
CA ARG A 156 -22.54 2.11 3.15
C ARG A 156 -21.12 1.56 3.21
N TYR A 157 -20.35 1.72 2.13
CA TYR A 157 -18.96 1.30 2.04
C TYR A 157 -18.06 1.99 3.07
N GLU A 158 -18.18 3.32 3.21
CA GLU A 158 -17.40 4.10 4.17
C GLU A 158 -17.75 3.73 5.61
N ASN A 159 -19.03 3.50 5.91
CA ASN A 159 -19.45 3.04 7.23
C ASN A 159 -18.87 1.65 7.56
N ALA A 160 -18.96 0.69 6.63
CA ALA A 160 -18.39 -0.64 6.82
C ALA A 160 -16.86 -0.60 6.99
N SER A 161 -16.18 0.27 6.23
CA SER A 161 -14.72 0.41 6.25
C SER A 161 -14.16 0.87 7.60
N ARG A 162 -14.94 1.58 8.43
CA ARG A 162 -14.53 2.07 9.76
C ARG A 162 -14.20 0.95 10.75
N SER A 163 -14.65 -0.28 10.49
CA SER A 163 -14.36 -1.43 11.34
C SER A 163 -12.98 -2.06 11.08
N PHE A 164 -12.19 -1.47 10.17
CA PHE A 164 -10.92 -2.03 9.73
C PHE A 164 -9.81 -0.98 9.70
N SER A 165 -8.58 -1.43 9.93
CA SER A 165 -7.37 -0.69 9.55
C SER A 165 -6.92 -1.13 8.15
N VAL A 166 -6.43 -0.20 7.33
CA VAL A 166 -5.90 -0.53 5.99
C VAL A 166 -4.50 -1.14 6.08
N CYS A 167 -3.72 -0.63 7.02
CA CYS A 167 -2.42 -1.16 7.36
C CYS A 167 -2.18 -1.03 8.86
N ARG A 168 -1.11 -1.65 9.36
CA ARG A 168 -0.65 -1.54 10.75
C ARG A 168 0.84 -1.28 10.77
N LEU A 169 1.30 -0.26 11.49
CA LEU A 169 2.72 0.00 11.67
C LEU A 169 3.36 -1.20 12.37
N LEU A 170 4.39 -1.77 11.73
CA LEU A 170 5.18 -2.84 12.33
C LEU A 170 6.40 -2.28 13.03
N ASN A 171 7.15 -1.42 12.32
CA ASN A 171 8.38 -0.86 12.87
C ASN A 171 8.81 0.42 12.12
N THR A 172 9.65 1.21 12.78
CA THR A 172 10.36 2.36 12.20
C THR A 172 11.85 2.07 12.26
N TYR A 173 12.54 2.22 11.13
CA TYR A 173 13.95 1.88 10.97
C TYR A 173 14.79 3.10 10.61
N GLY A 174 16.06 3.04 11.03
CA GLY A 174 17.12 3.96 10.59
C GLY A 174 16.98 5.36 11.15
N ASN A 175 17.31 6.35 10.32
CA ASN A 175 17.36 7.76 10.66
C ASN A 175 16.00 8.27 11.20
N THR A 176 16.04 8.87 12.39
CA THR A 176 14.86 9.43 13.07
C THR A 176 14.46 10.81 12.54
N ARG A 177 15.28 11.42 11.68
CA ARG A 177 14.93 12.67 10.99
C ARG A 177 13.64 12.46 10.18
N LEU A 178 12.69 13.34 10.41
CA LEU A 178 11.46 13.44 9.65
C LEU A 178 11.54 14.66 8.73
N HIS A 179 11.42 14.45 7.42
CA HIS A 179 11.44 15.54 6.46
C HIS A 179 10.16 16.40 6.59
N PRO A 180 10.25 17.75 6.55
CA PRO A 180 9.08 18.62 6.74
C PRO A 180 7.93 18.40 5.74
N GLU A 181 8.23 18.02 4.50
CA GLU A 181 7.19 17.66 3.51
C GLU A 181 6.55 16.28 3.77
N VAL A 182 7.28 15.38 4.43
CA VAL A 182 6.83 14.03 4.73
C VAL A 182 5.91 14.04 5.95
N GLU A 183 6.23 14.81 6.99
CA GLU A 183 5.48 14.84 8.25
C GLU A 183 3.94 14.96 8.09
N PRO A 184 3.39 15.96 7.36
CA PRO A 184 1.95 16.08 7.24
C PRO A 184 1.33 14.93 6.43
N VAL A 185 2.07 14.35 5.47
CA VAL A 185 1.62 13.20 4.66
C VAL A 185 1.61 11.92 5.50
N LEU A 186 2.62 11.74 6.35
CA LEU A 186 2.70 10.65 7.31
C LEU A 186 1.51 10.68 8.28
N ARG A 187 1.25 11.86 8.86
CA ARG A 187 0.13 12.05 9.80
C ARG A 187 -1.21 11.72 9.14
N LEU A 188 -1.47 12.31 7.96
CA LEU A 188 -2.69 12.03 7.19
C LEU A 188 -2.83 10.54 6.85
N HIS A 189 -1.74 9.89 6.43
CA HIS A 189 -1.73 8.46 6.14
C HIS A 189 -2.09 7.64 7.38
N ASP A 190 -1.39 7.84 8.49
CA ASP A 190 -1.54 7.02 9.68
C ASP A 190 -2.91 7.18 10.32
N GLU A 191 -3.43 8.42 10.36
CA GLU A 191 -4.78 8.72 10.83
C GLU A 191 -5.85 8.06 9.94
N ALA A 192 -5.79 8.28 8.62
CA ALA A 192 -6.82 7.78 7.71
C ALA A 192 -6.81 6.25 7.57
N THR A 193 -5.65 5.60 7.70
CA THR A 193 -5.52 4.14 7.58
C THR A 193 -5.75 3.41 8.90
N GLY A 194 -5.80 4.11 10.04
CA GLY A 194 -5.79 3.50 11.36
C GLY A 194 -4.51 2.73 11.64
N ALA A 195 -3.36 3.19 11.13
CA ALA A 195 -2.09 2.46 11.13
C ALA A 195 -1.58 2.11 12.54
N LEU A 196 -1.91 2.94 13.54
CA LEU A 196 -1.51 2.76 14.93
C LEU A 196 -2.58 2.06 15.78
N GLY A 197 -3.71 1.67 15.16
CA GLY A 197 -4.82 1.01 15.82
C GLY A 197 -4.73 -0.53 15.84
N THR A 198 -5.70 -1.14 16.50
CA THR A 198 -5.79 -2.60 16.71
C THR A 198 -6.88 -3.28 15.90
N LEU A 199 -7.67 -2.52 15.12
CA LEU A 199 -8.73 -3.06 14.26
C LEU A 199 -8.17 -4.11 13.28
N PRO A 200 -9.00 -5.10 12.88
CA PRO A 200 -8.59 -6.10 11.89
C PRO A 200 -8.19 -5.43 10.57
N LEU A 201 -7.24 -6.06 9.86
CA LEU A 201 -6.78 -5.56 8.56
C LEU A 201 -7.76 -5.91 7.43
N ALA A 202 -8.08 -4.90 6.61
CA ALA A 202 -8.77 -5.03 5.34
C ALA A 202 -8.07 -4.19 4.26
#